data_AF-A0A3A8JQQ3-F1
#
_entry.id   AF-A0A3A8JQQ3-F1
#
_cell.length_a   1.000
_cell.length_b   1.000
_cell.length_c   1.000
_cell.angle_alpha   90.00
_cell.angle_beta   90.00
_cell.angle_gamma   90.00
#
_symmetry.space_group_name_H-M   'P 1'
#
loop_
_entity.id
_entity.type
_entity.pdbx_description
1 polymer ?
#
loop_
_entity_poly.entity_id
_entity_poly.type
_entity_poly.pdbx_seq_one_letter_code
_entity_poly.pdbx_strand_id
1 'polypeptide(L)'
;VLEELATYIQGLVARADDESERGAQLLHIEEALEDIEPPLNRFVHLWHGFVAYGIVPLFALANSGVDVSGMGLADLFKPLPLGIIVGLFVGKQVGIFLFTWAAAKAGVSPLPGGASLAQLHGVAVVAGIGFTVALFVGGLAFAGQPALLAEAKLGILTGSLLSAVVGYVLLRYVARPSVVPAPSLP
;
A
#
# COMPACT_ATOMS: atom_id res chain seq x y z
N VAL A 1 -29.39 -6.06 14.38
CA VAL A 1 -28.31 -6.89 13.79
C VAL A 1 -27.09 -7.04 14.70
N LEU A 2 -26.15 -6.09 14.81
CA LEU A 2 -24.94 -6.30 15.64
C LEU A 2 -25.24 -6.41 17.15
N GLU A 3 -26.16 -5.60 17.68
CA GLU A 3 -26.62 -5.72 19.08
C GLU A 3 -27.42 -7.01 19.35
N GLU A 4 -28.22 -7.46 18.38
CA GLU A 4 -28.92 -8.75 18.44
C GLU A 4 -27.96 -9.93 18.40
N LEU A 5 -26.94 -9.85 17.54
CA LEU A 5 -25.87 -10.85 17.44
C LEU A 5 -25.09 -10.92 18.76
N ALA A 6 -24.75 -9.77 19.35
CA ALA A 6 -24.09 -9.70 20.65
C ALA A 6 -24.92 -10.33 21.77
N THR A 7 -26.23 -10.05 21.80
CA THR A 7 -27.16 -10.60 22.79
C THR A 7 -27.34 -12.12 22.62
N TYR A 8 -27.40 -12.59 21.37
CA TYR A 8 -27.49 -14.02 21.03
C TYR A 8 -26.23 -14.79 21.42
N ILE A 9 -25.05 -14.24 21.13
CA ILE A 9 -23.75 -14.82 21.51
C ILE A 9 -23.60 -14.86 23.04
N GLN A 10 -23.99 -13.79 23.74
CA GLN A 10 -23.99 -13.77 25.22
C GLN A 10 -24.91 -14.84 25.81
N GLY A 11 -26.07 -15.08 25.21
CA GLY A 11 -27.01 -16.13 25.62
C GLY A 11 -26.49 -17.56 25.40
N LEU A 12 -25.68 -17.77 24.35
CA LEU A 12 -25.01 -19.05 24.08
C LEU A 12 -23.87 -19.32 25.08
N VAL A 13 -23.00 -18.34 25.30
CA VAL A 13 -21.85 -18.44 26.22
C VAL A 13 -22.30 -18.66 27.68
N ALA A 14 -23.40 -18.03 28.11
CA ALA A 14 -23.93 -18.18 29.47
C ALA A 14 -24.53 -19.57 29.78
N ARG A 15 -24.73 -20.42 28.76
CA ARG A 15 -25.35 -21.75 28.89
C ARG A 15 -24.37 -22.92 28.79
N ALA A 16 -23.12 -22.66 28.44
CA ALA A 16 -22.15 -23.70 28.12
C ALA A 16 -21.31 -24.11 29.35
N ASP A 17 -21.75 -25.14 30.06
CA ASP A 17 -21.04 -25.70 31.23
C ASP A 17 -19.98 -26.76 30.86
N ASP A 18 -20.06 -27.38 29.67
CA ASP A 18 -19.16 -28.46 29.22
C ASP A 18 -18.23 -28.04 28.07
N GLU A 19 -16.96 -28.48 28.11
CA GLU A 19 -15.89 -28.12 27.16
C GLU A 19 -16.22 -28.58 25.72
N SER A 20 -16.95 -29.69 25.62
CA SER A 20 -17.41 -30.30 24.36
C SER A 20 -18.52 -29.49 23.67
N GLU A 21 -19.46 -28.93 24.44
CA GLU A 21 -20.56 -28.09 23.95
C GLU A 21 -20.07 -26.71 23.52
N ARG A 22 -19.07 -26.15 24.23
CA ARG A 22 -18.41 -24.89 23.83
C ARG A 22 -17.76 -25.01 22.45
N GLY A 23 -17.08 -26.12 22.17
CA GLY A 23 -16.45 -26.36 20.87
C GLY A 23 -17.47 -26.38 19.71
N ALA A 24 -18.61 -27.03 19.92
CA ALA A 24 -19.68 -27.09 18.93
C ALA A 24 -20.35 -25.72 18.70
N GLN A 25 -20.58 -24.95 19.77
CA GLN A 25 -21.15 -23.60 19.67
C GLN A 25 -20.20 -22.62 18.96
N LEU A 26 -18.90 -22.71 19.23
CA LEU A 26 -17.89 -21.90 18.54
C LEU A 26 -17.85 -22.21 17.05
N LEU A 27 -17.91 -23.49 16.66
CA LEU A 27 -17.94 -23.89 15.26
C LEU A 27 -19.18 -23.34 14.54
N HIS A 28 -20.35 -23.39 15.19
CA HIS A 28 -21.60 -22.85 14.63
C HIS A 28 -21.60 -21.32 14.51
N ILE A 29 -20.98 -20.62 15.45
CA ILE A 29 -20.79 -19.17 15.37
C ILE A 29 -19.82 -18.83 14.23
N GLU A 30 -18.74 -19.59 14.08
CA GLU A 30 -17.75 -19.41 13.00
C GLU A 30 -18.39 -19.63 11.62
N GLU A 31 -19.19 -20.69 11.46
CA GLU A 31 -19.94 -21.01 10.24
C GLU A 31 -20.98 -19.91 9.91
N ALA A 32 -21.72 -19.43 10.90
CA ALA A 32 -22.68 -18.33 10.73
C ALA A 32 -22.01 -16.98 10.40
N LEU A 33 -20.80 -16.74 10.93
CA LEU A 33 -20.00 -15.55 10.62
C LEU A 33 -19.37 -15.63 9.22
N GLU A 34 -19.00 -16.81 8.75
CA GLU A 34 -18.46 -17.02 7.40
C GLU A 34 -19.51 -16.70 6.31
N ASP A 35 -20.78 -16.97 6.58
CA ASP A 35 -21.91 -16.60 5.72
C ASP A 35 -22.21 -15.09 5.71
N ILE A 36 -21.78 -14.35 6.75
CA ILE A 36 -21.95 -12.89 6.85
C ILE A 36 -20.85 -12.17 6.08
N GLU A 37 -19.67 -12.78 5.87
CA GLU A 37 -18.59 -12.13 5.15
C GLU A 37 -18.94 -11.99 3.65
N PRO A 38 -18.88 -10.76 3.09
CA PRO A 38 -19.16 -10.57 1.67
C PRO A 38 -18.26 -11.48 0.82
N PRO A 39 -18.80 -12.19 -0.19
CA PRO A 39 -18.04 -13.16 -0.98
C PRO A 39 -16.81 -12.53 -1.67
N LEU A 40 -16.87 -11.22 -1.96
CA LEU A 40 -15.75 -10.46 -2.49
C LEU A 40 -14.60 -10.33 -1.48
N ASN A 41 -14.88 -10.09 -0.20
CA ASN A 41 -13.86 -9.97 0.84
C ASN A 41 -13.16 -11.32 1.05
N ARG A 42 -13.94 -12.39 1.14
CA ARG A 42 -13.41 -13.76 1.24
C ARG A 42 -12.50 -14.09 0.05
N PHE A 43 -12.91 -13.73 -1.17
CA PHE A 43 -12.09 -13.89 -2.36
C PHE A 43 -10.78 -13.07 -2.30
N VAL A 44 -10.87 -11.79 -1.93
CA VAL A 44 -9.68 -10.93 -1.82
C VAL A 44 -8.71 -11.47 -0.77
N HIS A 45 -9.19 -11.89 0.39
CA HIS A 45 -8.35 -12.48 1.44
C HIS A 45 -7.66 -13.77 0.99
N LEU A 46 -8.39 -14.66 0.30
CA LEU A 46 -7.83 -15.90 -0.23
C LEU A 46 -6.70 -15.64 -1.24
N TRP A 47 -6.89 -14.67 -2.14
CA TRP A 47 -5.92 -14.37 -3.20
C TRP A 47 -4.80 -13.44 -2.77
N HIS A 48 -4.99 -12.65 -1.72
CA HIS A 48 -4.02 -11.64 -1.30
C HIS A 48 -2.64 -12.24 -1.04
N GLY A 49 -2.57 -13.36 -0.30
CA GLY A 49 -1.31 -14.04 -0.03
C GLY A 49 -0.62 -14.53 -1.31
N PHE A 50 -1.36 -15.18 -2.21
CA PHE A 50 -0.81 -15.69 -3.46
C PHE A 50 -0.31 -14.56 -4.37
N VAL A 51 -1.04 -13.45 -4.45
CA VAL A 51 -0.64 -12.28 -5.24
C VAL A 51 0.60 -11.61 -4.62
N ALA A 52 0.59 -11.37 -3.31
CA ALA A 52 1.64 -10.63 -2.61
C ALA A 52 2.97 -11.39 -2.55
N TYR A 53 2.94 -12.71 -2.35
CA TYR A 53 4.14 -13.53 -2.18
C TYR A 53 4.53 -14.35 -3.42
N GLY A 54 3.61 -14.53 -4.37
CA GLY A 54 3.86 -15.27 -5.61
C GLY A 54 3.93 -14.36 -6.83
N ILE A 55 2.79 -13.78 -7.22
CA ILE A 55 2.66 -13.06 -8.50
C ILE A 55 3.51 -11.80 -8.53
N VAL A 56 3.44 -10.94 -7.51
CA VAL A 56 4.14 -9.65 -7.49
C VAL A 56 5.67 -9.83 -7.50
N PRO A 57 6.27 -10.69 -6.67
CA PRO A 57 7.70 -10.95 -6.73
C PRO A 57 8.15 -11.55 -8.07
N LEU A 58 7.39 -12.51 -8.62
CA LEU A 58 7.70 -13.11 -9.92
C LEU A 58 7.62 -12.08 -11.05
N PHE A 59 6.58 -11.26 -11.07
CA PHE A 59 6.40 -10.17 -12.02
C PHE A 59 7.56 -9.17 -11.93
N ALA A 60 7.91 -8.78 -10.70
CA ALA A 60 9.02 -7.90 -10.44
C ALA A 60 10.32 -8.46 -10.99
N LEU A 61 10.68 -9.72 -10.70
CA LEU A 61 11.89 -10.37 -11.21
C LEU A 61 11.91 -10.46 -12.74
N ALA A 62 10.79 -10.83 -13.37
CA ALA A 62 10.70 -10.96 -14.82
C ALA A 62 10.87 -9.59 -15.54
N ASN A 63 10.37 -8.51 -14.94
CA ASN A 63 10.39 -7.18 -15.56
C ASN A 63 11.57 -6.30 -15.10
N SER A 64 12.12 -6.53 -13.92
CA SER A 64 13.25 -5.76 -13.37
C SER A 64 14.61 -6.20 -13.90
N GLY A 65 14.67 -7.26 -14.70
CA GLY A 65 15.84 -7.62 -15.50
C GLY A 65 16.25 -6.44 -16.38
N VAL A 66 17.16 -5.62 -15.86
CA VAL A 66 17.86 -4.56 -16.57
C VAL A 66 19.23 -5.12 -16.86
N ASP A 67 19.57 -5.23 -18.13
CA ASP A 67 20.94 -5.55 -18.52
C ASP A 67 21.81 -4.31 -18.23
N VAL A 68 22.43 -4.30 -17.05
CA VAL A 68 23.33 -3.22 -16.63
C VAL A 68 24.69 -3.31 -17.31
N SER A 69 24.95 -4.37 -18.08
CA SER A 69 26.21 -4.51 -18.79
C SER A 69 26.30 -3.42 -19.88
N GLY A 70 27.29 -2.53 -19.73
CA GLY A 70 27.47 -1.38 -20.61
C GLY A 70 26.64 -0.13 -20.28
N MET A 71 25.79 -0.14 -19.25
CA MET A 71 25.13 1.07 -18.76
C MET A 71 26.01 1.80 -17.74
N GLY A 72 26.30 3.06 -18.02
CA GLY A 72 27.08 3.93 -17.14
C GLY A 72 26.20 4.84 -16.28
N LEU A 73 26.79 5.46 -15.26
CA LEU A 73 26.10 6.50 -14.48
C LEU A 73 25.65 7.69 -15.37
N ALA A 74 26.31 7.91 -16.50
CA ALA A 74 25.93 8.92 -17.48
C ALA A 74 24.54 8.67 -18.09
N ASP A 75 24.11 7.42 -18.23
CA ASP A 75 22.80 7.07 -18.77
C ASP A 75 21.66 7.56 -17.86
N LEU A 76 21.92 7.67 -16.56
CA LEU A 76 20.98 8.20 -15.59
C LEU A 76 20.66 9.69 -15.81
N PHE A 77 21.57 10.43 -16.43
CA PHE A 77 21.42 11.84 -16.76
C PHE A 77 20.78 12.07 -18.13
N LYS A 78 20.39 11.01 -18.84
CA LYS A 78 19.61 11.16 -20.07
C LYS A 78 18.21 11.71 -19.76
N PRO A 79 17.56 12.37 -20.73
CA PRO A 79 16.26 13.01 -20.50
C PRO A 79 15.16 12.05 -20.03
N LEU A 80 15.14 10.82 -20.55
CA LEU A 80 14.10 9.85 -20.23
C LEU A 80 14.21 9.32 -18.77
N PRO A 81 15.36 8.78 -18.31
CA PRO A 81 15.53 8.39 -16.91
C PRO A 81 15.30 9.56 -15.94
N LEU A 82 15.82 10.75 -16.22
CA LEU A 82 15.61 11.93 -15.38
C LEU A 82 14.12 12.32 -15.31
N GLY A 83 13.42 12.34 -16.44
CA GLY A 83 12.00 12.64 -16.48
C GLY A 83 11.18 11.67 -15.63
N ILE A 84 11.53 10.39 -15.68
CA ILE A 84 10.89 9.36 -14.84
C ILE A 84 11.23 9.55 -13.36
N ILE A 85 12.50 9.78 -13.02
CA ILE A 85 12.93 10.00 -11.62
C ILE A 85 12.20 11.21 -11.04
N VAL A 86 12.17 12.33 -11.77
CA VAL A 86 11.47 13.55 -11.34
C VAL A 86 9.96 13.30 -11.26
N GLY A 87 9.37 12.61 -12.23
CA GLY A 87 7.94 12.30 -12.23
C GLY A 87 7.52 11.42 -11.06
N LEU A 88 8.29 10.37 -10.77
CA LEU A 88 8.03 9.46 -9.65
C LEU A 88 8.32 10.11 -8.31
N PHE A 89 9.47 10.74 -8.15
CA PHE A 89 9.87 11.33 -6.88
C PHE A 89 9.13 12.64 -6.63
N VAL A 90 9.36 13.66 -7.46
CA VAL A 90 8.80 15.01 -7.25
C VAL A 90 7.33 15.05 -7.62
N GLY A 91 6.93 14.45 -8.74
CA GLY A 91 5.54 14.50 -9.21
C GLY A 91 4.55 13.89 -8.21
N LYS A 92 4.87 12.73 -7.63
CA LYS A 92 4.02 12.08 -6.59
C LYS A 92 3.99 12.89 -5.31
N GLN A 93 5.14 13.41 -4.87
CA GLN A 93 5.21 14.26 -3.67
C GLN A 93 4.33 15.50 -3.82
N VAL A 94 4.55 16.28 -4.87
CA VAL A 94 3.82 17.52 -5.11
C VAL A 94 2.33 17.23 -5.30
N GLY A 95 1.97 16.24 -6.11
CA GLY A 95 0.57 15.89 -6.35
C GLY A 95 -0.14 15.49 -5.06
N ILE A 96 0.33 14.46 -4.38
CA ILE A 96 -0.35 13.92 -3.20
C ILE A 96 -0.37 14.95 -2.07
N PHE A 97 0.77 15.57 -1.76
CA PHE A 97 0.84 16.55 -0.68
C PHE A 97 -0.06 17.75 -0.95
N LEU A 98 0.01 18.34 -2.15
CA LEU A 98 -0.76 19.53 -2.50
C LEU A 98 -2.25 19.26 -2.47
N PHE A 99 -2.73 18.18 -3.10
CA PHE A 99 -4.16 17.89 -3.16
C PHE A 99 -4.72 17.48 -1.81
N THR A 100 -4.00 16.68 -1.02
CA THR A 100 -4.46 16.31 0.33
C THR A 100 -4.43 17.52 1.27
N TRP A 101 -3.40 18.36 1.22
CA TRP A 101 -3.33 19.58 2.02
C TRP A 101 -4.40 20.59 1.62
N ALA A 102 -4.65 20.77 0.31
CA ALA A 102 -5.69 21.65 -0.19
C ALA A 102 -7.09 21.19 0.24
N ALA A 103 -7.37 19.88 0.16
CA ALA A 103 -8.63 19.30 0.62
C ALA A 103 -8.84 19.51 2.14
N ALA A 104 -7.79 19.33 2.93
CA ALA A 104 -7.82 19.59 4.37
C ALA A 104 -8.06 21.07 4.69
N LYS A 105 -7.37 21.97 3.98
CA LYS A 105 -7.51 23.42 4.19
C LYS A 105 -8.88 23.95 3.75
N ALA A 106 -9.45 23.36 2.70
CA ALA A 106 -10.78 23.71 2.20
C ALA A 106 -11.93 23.13 3.06
N GLY A 107 -11.61 22.33 4.09
CA GLY A 107 -12.62 21.71 4.95
C GLY A 107 -13.38 20.56 4.28
N VAL A 108 -12.89 20.04 3.15
CA VAL A 108 -13.54 18.94 2.41
C VAL A 108 -13.35 17.60 3.14
N SER A 109 -12.17 17.39 3.75
CA SER A 109 -11.86 16.17 4.50
C SER A 109 -10.74 16.44 5.52
N PRO A 110 -10.82 15.92 6.76
CA PRO A 110 -9.71 16.01 7.70
C PRO A 110 -8.50 15.19 7.24
N LEU A 111 -7.33 15.46 7.82
CA LEU A 111 -6.15 14.64 7.57
C LEU A 111 -6.42 13.19 8.02
N PRO A 112 -6.05 12.16 7.20
CA PRO A 112 -6.35 10.77 7.51
C PRO A 112 -5.80 10.36 8.88
N GLY A 113 -6.65 9.80 9.74
CA GLY A 113 -6.25 9.28 11.05
C GLY A 113 -5.62 10.32 12.00
N GLY A 114 -5.86 11.62 11.80
CA GLY A 114 -5.22 12.67 12.61
C GLY A 114 -3.72 12.81 12.33
N ALA A 115 -3.27 12.41 11.14
CA ALA A 115 -1.87 12.48 10.75
C ALA A 115 -1.32 13.92 10.76
N SER A 116 -0.07 14.07 11.17
CA SER A 116 0.66 15.34 11.05
C SER A 116 1.05 15.62 9.59
N LEU A 117 1.33 16.88 9.26
CA LEU A 117 1.83 17.25 7.93
C LEU A 117 3.16 16.56 7.59
N ALA A 118 3.99 16.26 8.59
CA ALA A 118 5.23 15.50 8.41
C ALA A 118 4.95 14.05 8.00
N GLN A 119 3.94 13.40 8.62
CA GLN A 119 3.48 12.08 8.21
C GLN A 119 2.89 12.10 6.80
N LEU A 120 2.06 13.11 6.48
CA LEU A 120 1.51 13.26 5.14
C LEU A 120 2.61 13.39 4.08
N HIS A 121 3.62 14.22 4.34
CA HIS A 121 4.76 14.36 3.44
C HIS A 121 5.55 13.05 3.31
N GLY A 122 5.81 12.34 4.41
CA GLY A 122 6.50 11.05 4.37
C GLY A 122 5.75 10.00 3.55
N VAL A 123 4.43 9.92 3.71
CA VAL A 123 3.58 9.03 2.90
C VAL A 123 3.58 9.47 1.43
N ALA A 124 3.56 10.77 1.14
CA ALA A 124 3.65 11.29 -0.23
C ALA A 124 4.98 10.91 -0.92
N VAL A 125 6.09 10.90 -0.18
CA VAL A 125 7.39 10.41 -0.67
C VAL A 125 7.35 8.90 -0.93
N VAL A 126 6.82 8.11 0.01
CA VAL A 126 6.69 6.64 -0.16
C VAL A 126 5.79 6.27 -1.33
N ALA A 127 4.75 7.07 -1.60
CA ALA A 127 3.90 6.90 -2.78
C ALA A 127 4.63 7.18 -4.12
N GLY A 128 5.85 7.70 -4.06
CA GLY A 128 6.81 7.79 -5.17
C GLY A 128 7.37 6.45 -5.63
N ILE A 129 7.18 5.37 -4.86
CA ILE A 129 7.62 4.01 -5.23
C ILE A 129 6.72 3.48 -6.34
N GLY A 130 7.10 3.76 -7.59
CA GLY A 130 6.37 3.30 -8.77
C GLY A 130 6.65 1.84 -9.16
N PHE A 131 7.82 1.30 -8.76
CA PHE A 131 8.36 -0.02 -9.05
C PHE A 131 7.55 -0.87 -10.04
N THR A 132 6.73 -1.83 -9.59
CA THR A 132 6.06 -2.80 -10.47
C THR A 132 5.07 -2.17 -11.45
N VAL A 133 4.25 -1.22 -11.00
CA VAL A 133 3.26 -0.55 -11.87
C VAL A 133 3.98 0.32 -12.91
N ALA A 134 5.04 1.02 -12.52
CA ALA A 134 5.82 1.83 -13.45
C ALA A 134 6.61 0.95 -14.44
N LEU A 135 7.15 -0.19 -14.00
CA LEU A 135 7.80 -1.17 -14.89
C LEU A 135 6.81 -1.73 -15.93
N PHE A 136 5.59 -2.04 -15.50
CA PHE A 136 4.51 -2.48 -16.38
C PHE A 136 4.18 -1.41 -17.43
N VAL A 137 3.91 -0.17 -16.98
CA VAL A 137 3.58 0.95 -17.87
C VAL A 137 4.74 1.27 -18.81
N GLY A 138 6.00 1.23 -18.33
CA GLY A 138 7.18 1.40 -19.17
C GLY A 138 7.32 0.31 -20.23
N GLY A 139 7.04 -0.95 -19.88
CA GLY A 139 7.01 -2.07 -20.82
C GLY A 139 5.99 -1.89 -21.93
N LEU A 140 4.81 -1.35 -21.61
CA LEU A 140 3.78 -1.01 -22.60
C LEU A 140 4.15 0.20 -23.44
N ALA A 141 4.68 1.26 -22.82
CA ALA A 141 4.99 2.53 -23.48
C ALA A 141 6.16 2.43 -24.46
N PHE A 142 7.15 1.60 -24.17
CA PHE A 142 8.35 1.40 -25.00
C PHE A 142 8.41 0.02 -25.65
N ALA A 143 7.25 -0.59 -25.87
CA ALA A 143 7.15 -1.86 -26.59
C ALA A 143 7.83 -1.76 -27.97
N GLY A 144 8.71 -2.71 -28.28
CA GLY A 144 9.50 -2.71 -29.51
C GLY A 144 10.71 -1.77 -29.53
N GLN A 145 11.01 -1.07 -28.43
CA GLN A 145 12.13 -0.11 -28.32
C GLN A 145 13.06 -0.49 -27.15
N PRO A 146 13.90 -1.54 -27.29
CA PRO A 146 14.62 -2.13 -26.16
C PRO A 146 15.58 -1.17 -25.46
N ALA A 147 16.22 -0.25 -26.20
CA ALA A 147 17.12 0.75 -25.61
C ALA A 147 16.37 1.73 -24.68
N LEU A 148 15.23 2.26 -25.13
CA LEU A 148 14.41 3.18 -24.31
C LEU A 148 13.76 2.45 -23.14
N LEU A 149 13.39 1.18 -23.32
CA LEU A 149 12.89 0.36 -22.22
C LEU A 149 13.96 0.16 -21.14
N ALA A 150 15.21 -0.10 -21.51
CA ALA A 150 16.33 -0.22 -20.56
C ALA A 150 16.53 1.08 -19.77
N GLU A 151 16.55 2.22 -20.47
CA GLU A 151 16.62 3.55 -19.83
C GLU A 151 15.42 3.82 -18.91
N ALA A 152 14.21 3.47 -19.34
CA ALA A 152 13.01 3.65 -18.54
C ALA A 152 13.07 2.81 -17.26
N LYS A 153 13.45 1.53 -17.36
CA LYS A 153 13.63 0.67 -16.20
C LYS A 153 14.67 1.23 -15.23
N LEU A 154 15.79 1.75 -15.74
CA LEU A 154 16.81 2.41 -14.92
C LEU A 154 16.22 3.58 -14.14
N GLY A 155 15.52 4.50 -14.81
CA GLY A 155 14.85 5.64 -14.16
C GLY A 155 13.81 5.22 -13.13
N ILE A 156 13.01 4.19 -13.42
CA ILE A 156 11.98 3.66 -12.50
C ILE A 156 12.62 3.08 -11.25
N LEU A 157 13.66 2.26 -11.40
CA LEU A 157 14.35 1.62 -10.28
C LEU A 157 15.02 2.67 -9.40
N THR A 158 15.75 3.63 -9.99
CA THR A 158 16.43 4.68 -9.24
C THR A 158 15.44 5.63 -8.55
N GLY A 159 14.38 6.07 -9.24
CA GLY A 159 13.35 6.92 -8.65
C GLY A 159 12.59 6.24 -7.52
N SER A 160 12.30 4.94 -7.68
CA SER A 160 11.66 4.13 -6.63
C SER A 160 12.58 3.91 -5.43
N LEU A 161 13.86 3.63 -5.65
CA LEU A 161 14.85 3.49 -4.57
C LEU A 161 15.04 4.79 -3.79
N LEU A 162 15.15 5.92 -4.50
CA LEU A 162 15.24 7.24 -3.88
C LEU A 162 14.00 7.53 -3.01
N SER A 163 12.81 7.26 -3.54
CA SER A 163 11.54 7.40 -2.81
C SER A 163 11.50 6.50 -1.57
N ALA A 164 11.94 5.25 -1.68
CA ALA A 164 11.97 4.30 -0.57
C ALA A 164 12.92 4.75 0.54
N VAL A 165 14.16 5.15 0.19
CA VAL A 165 15.16 5.58 1.16
C VAL A 165 14.74 6.89 1.84
N VAL A 166 14.37 7.92 1.07
CA VAL A 166 13.98 9.21 1.63
C VAL A 166 12.69 9.09 2.43
N GLY A 167 11.71 8.35 1.92
CA GLY A 167 10.44 8.11 2.61
C GLY A 167 10.65 7.38 3.93
N TYR A 168 11.48 6.33 3.94
CA TYR A 168 11.84 5.61 5.16
C TYR A 168 12.51 6.53 6.19
N VAL A 169 13.54 7.29 5.78
CA VAL A 169 14.26 8.21 6.67
C VAL A 169 13.30 9.26 7.24
N LEU A 170 12.45 9.86 6.40
CA LEU A 170 11.53 10.90 6.84
C LEU A 170 10.48 10.35 7.81
N LEU A 171 9.90 9.17 7.52
CA LEU A 171 8.94 8.55 8.41
C LEU A 171 9.58 8.04 9.71
N ARG A 172 10.83 7.56 9.66
CA ARG A 172 11.52 7.03 10.83
C ARG A 172 11.95 8.11 11.82
N TYR A 173 12.42 9.26 11.33
CA TYR A 173 13.07 10.27 12.16
C TYR A 173 12.27 11.56 12.32
N VAL A 174 11.39 11.90 11.37
CA VAL A 174 10.66 13.19 11.38
C VAL A 174 9.21 13.00 11.81
N ALA A 175 8.56 11.93 11.32
CA ALA A 175 7.16 11.65 11.59
C ALA A 175 6.94 11.00 12.97
N ARG A 176 6.88 11.81 14.03
CA ARG A 176 6.52 11.31 15.36
C ARG A 176 5.04 10.88 15.39
N PRO A 177 4.68 9.77 16.05
CA PRO A 177 3.29 9.38 16.22
C PRO A 177 2.52 10.49 16.97
N SER A 178 1.52 11.07 16.32
CA SER A 178 0.48 11.82 17.03
C SER A 178 -0.43 10.80 17.72
N VAL A 179 -0.34 10.72 19.05
CA VAL A 179 -1.27 9.92 19.85
C VAL A 179 -2.64 10.60 19.75
N VAL A 180 -3.57 10.00 19.03
CA VAL A 180 -4.99 10.38 19.11
C VAL A 180 -5.48 9.91 20.48
N PRO A 181 -5.99 10.80 21.36
CA PRO A 181 -6.57 10.38 22.63
C PRO A 181 -7.68 9.36 22.39
N ALA A 182 -7.71 8.27 23.15
CA ALA A 182 -8.79 7.30 23.04
C ALA A 182 -10.14 8.01 23.25
N PRO A 183 -11.18 7.64 22.48
CA PRO A 183 -12.51 8.20 22.69
C PRO A 183 -12.92 7.93 24.15
N SER A 184 -13.20 8.99 24.90
CA SER A 184 -13.74 8.87 26.24
C SER A 184 -15.07 8.12 26.13
N LEU A 185 -15.13 6.92 26.70
CA LEU A 185 -16.39 6.17 26.82
C LEU A 185 -17.41 7.03 27.57
N PRO A 186 -18.68 7.07 27.11
CA PRO A 186 -19.75 7.79 27.78
C PRO A 186 -20.05 7.23 29.18
#